data_AF-A0AAE3T3H4-F1
#
_entry.id   AF-A0AAE3T3H4-F1
#
_cell.length_a   1.000
_cell.length_b   1.000
_cell.length_c   1.000
_cell.angle_alpha   90.00
_cell.angle_beta   90.00
_cell.angle_gamma   90.00
#
_symmetry.space_group_name_H-M   'P 1'
#
loop_
_entity.id
_entity.type
_entity.pdbx_description
1 polymer ?
#
loop_
_entity_poly.entity_id
_entity_poly.type
_entity_poly.pdbx_seq_one_letter_code
_entity_poly.pdbx_strand_id
1 'polypeptide(L)'
;MAAIMAATLAACGGGGGGGSDGSGASTTQATPASVAVAPVCSGTNCGALGTTYAGSGVGIWQATNTGGTAAAVPVSIAGLKGQSVTLIYSNQSAAAQPMPSVSLSTAGLSNAGSTATAKPLAVSSAQDDTNAAFDRKLFDFNAHALDGYASGPAPLKTQSTTSSTVLRPQSVASVGTQRSWNHQQPDGTAVTVTATLHQQATATDGRIVNLWVEDSEYGSSKISDSTISTLLTKFSSGSQSVYTLATSLVGQPWGAYSSSASLIDPNQALDIVVLNIEPDGQPYGRVGYFWARNNFTTSAQPLSNQSLSLYVDSETIYLGGTSGLNTVISTLGHEFTHMANFYQRGVLHGSAYMYDTWLEEMSAMTMEDALSSQIDPSFNNVRDSRFPAWLQSAYDCSLTAFDPSLSSSCPGYPISGSLGGFLLRQYGVAYYRNLLQNFSATDSATLLNNAIQAGGGTSLGDAVARWGTAIALLPAASSPSGFAYPARTDSGFSVPAVNGPNYSGQRSMPSSVPATLQGYGQFPVARGTKIGTYSETITVPAYSAVSIVVQ
;
A
#
# COMPACT_ATOMS: atom_id res chain seq x y z
N MET A 1 -21.14 -20.88 44.61
CA MET A 1 -21.44 -20.08 45.82
C MET A 1 -20.32 -19.07 45.98
N ALA A 2 -20.70 -17.80 46.17
CA ALA A 2 -19.92 -16.61 45.90
C ALA A 2 -18.85 -16.31 46.95
N ALA A 3 -17.74 -15.72 46.51
CA ALA A 3 -16.85 -14.94 47.36
C ALA A 3 -16.77 -13.52 46.77
N ILE A 4 -17.48 -12.60 47.44
CA ILE A 4 -17.41 -11.15 47.27
C ILE A 4 -16.45 -10.64 48.36
N MET A 5 -15.47 -9.82 48.00
CA MET A 5 -14.72 -8.99 48.94
C MET A 5 -14.76 -7.55 48.43
N ALA A 6 -15.50 -6.73 49.16
CA ALA A 6 -15.65 -5.30 48.95
C ALA A 6 -14.90 -4.54 50.07
N ALA A 7 -14.31 -3.42 49.64
CA ALA A 7 -14.19 -2.13 50.31
C ALA A 7 -13.81 -2.07 51.80
N THR A 8 -12.65 -1.46 52.05
CA THR A 8 -12.34 -0.76 53.30
C THR A 8 -12.58 0.74 53.12
N LEU A 9 -13.64 1.25 53.75
CA LEU A 9 -13.72 2.65 54.19
C LEU A 9 -13.35 2.68 55.68
N ALA A 10 -12.44 3.57 56.06
CA ALA A 10 -12.30 4.05 57.43
C ALA A 10 -12.20 5.58 57.40
N ALA A 11 -13.08 6.18 58.19
CA ALA A 11 -13.37 7.60 58.27
C ALA A 11 -12.48 8.33 59.30
N CYS A 12 -12.54 9.67 59.24
CA CYS A 12 -12.50 10.70 60.31
C CYS A 12 -11.93 11.97 59.65
N GLY A 13 -12.57 13.14 59.61
CA GLY A 13 -13.61 13.73 60.43
C GLY A 13 -13.15 15.16 60.75
N GLY A 14 -14.01 16.17 60.55
CA GLY A 14 -13.76 17.53 61.04
C GLY A 14 -14.25 18.64 60.11
N GLY A 15 -15.46 19.13 60.37
CA GLY A 15 -15.99 20.35 59.75
C GLY A 15 -15.56 21.63 60.49
N GLY A 16 -15.73 22.77 59.82
CA GLY A 16 -15.55 24.10 60.39
C GLY A 16 -15.35 25.13 59.28
N GLY A 17 -16.31 26.05 59.12
CA GLY A 17 -16.43 26.91 57.95
C GLY A 17 -15.68 28.26 58.02
N GLY A 18 -15.78 28.98 56.91
CA GLY A 18 -15.70 30.44 56.83
C GLY A 18 -14.38 31.00 56.30
N GLY A 19 -14.45 31.69 55.15
CA GLY A 19 -13.41 32.61 54.74
C GLY A 19 -13.05 32.51 53.26
N SER A 20 -13.69 33.35 52.46
CA SER A 20 -13.32 33.74 51.11
C SER A 20 -11.83 34.08 50.98
N ASP A 21 -11.16 33.51 49.98
CA ASP A 21 -10.23 34.26 49.12
C ASP A 21 -10.04 33.52 47.79
N GLY A 22 -10.29 34.27 46.71
CA GLY A 22 -10.18 33.79 45.35
C GLY A 22 -8.74 33.53 44.96
N SER A 23 -8.48 32.33 44.46
CA SER A 23 -7.33 32.04 43.62
C SER A 23 -7.81 31.09 42.53
N GLY A 24 -8.37 31.69 41.47
CA GLY A 24 -8.62 30.99 40.23
C GLY A 24 -7.29 30.44 39.72
N ALA A 25 -7.19 29.12 39.67
CA ALA A 25 -6.15 28.46 38.90
C ALA A 25 -6.35 28.89 37.45
N SER A 26 -5.53 29.83 37.00
CA SER A 26 -5.35 30.20 35.60
C SER A 26 -4.94 28.93 34.86
N THR A 27 -5.93 28.26 34.26
CA THR A 27 -5.65 27.42 33.11
C THR A 27 -5.08 28.35 32.06
N THR A 28 -3.77 28.26 31.82
CA THR A 28 -3.14 28.86 30.65
C THR A 28 -3.80 28.22 29.43
N GLN A 29 -4.85 28.87 28.94
CA GLN A 29 -5.43 28.63 27.64
C GLN A 29 -4.30 28.86 26.64
N ALA A 30 -3.76 27.77 26.08
CA ALA A 30 -2.77 27.86 25.03
C ALA A 30 -3.36 28.72 23.91
N THR A 31 -2.73 29.86 23.63
CA THR A 31 -3.08 30.70 22.49
C THR A 31 -3.05 29.82 21.24
N PRO A 32 -4.10 29.84 20.38
CA PRO A 32 -4.05 29.09 19.13
C PRO A 32 -2.81 29.51 18.36
N ALA A 33 -1.97 28.55 17.95
CA ALA A 33 -0.90 28.83 17.01
C ALA A 33 -1.53 29.50 15.77
N SER A 34 -1.03 30.68 15.38
CA SER A 34 -1.55 31.39 14.22
C SER A 34 -1.25 30.57 12.96
N VAL A 35 -2.28 30.01 12.33
CA VAL A 35 -2.13 29.32 11.04
C VAL A 35 -1.81 30.35 9.98
N ALA A 36 -0.67 30.18 9.30
CA ALA A 36 -0.19 31.10 8.27
C ALA A 36 0.28 30.32 7.04
N VAL A 37 0.21 30.98 5.87
CA VAL A 37 0.76 30.45 4.62
C VAL A 37 2.27 30.65 4.60
N ALA A 38 3.03 29.58 4.37
CA ALA A 38 4.48 29.64 4.21
C ALA A 38 4.94 28.77 3.03
N PRO A 39 6.04 29.13 2.33
CA PRO A 39 6.70 28.23 1.39
C PRO A 39 7.13 26.93 2.09
N VAL A 40 6.85 25.79 1.48
CA VAL A 40 7.26 24.46 1.99
C VAL A 40 8.18 23.70 1.03
N CYS A 41 8.43 24.27 -0.16
CA CYS A 41 9.48 23.78 -1.05
C CYS A 41 10.80 24.53 -0.84
N SER A 42 11.88 23.92 -1.33
CA SER A 42 13.21 24.55 -1.38
C SER A 42 14.01 24.02 -2.57
N GLY A 43 15.18 24.62 -2.82
CA GLY A 43 16.08 24.24 -3.91
C GLY A 43 15.73 24.88 -5.26
N THR A 44 16.48 24.50 -6.29
CA THR A 44 16.46 25.14 -7.62
C THR A 44 15.15 24.99 -8.38
N ASN A 45 14.35 23.97 -8.03
CA ASN A 45 13.05 23.71 -8.65
C ASN A 45 11.89 24.36 -7.88
N CYS A 46 12.16 25.01 -6.74
CA CYS A 46 11.14 25.68 -5.94
C CYS A 46 10.90 27.11 -6.44
N GLY A 47 9.68 27.35 -6.90
CA GLY A 47 9.21 28.66 -7.33
C GLY A 47 8.64 29.52 -6.22
N ALA A 48 8.61 29.05 -4.96
CA ALA A 48 8.02 29.79 -3.85
C ALA A 48 9.07 30.63 -3.09
N LEU A 49 8.87 31.95 -3.03
CA LEU A 49 9.73 32.89 -2.30
C LEU A 49 8.89 33.81 -1.41
N GLY A 50 8.86 33.55 -0.10
CA GLY A 50 8.00 34.29 0.82
C GLY A 50 6.54 34.21 0.39
N THR A 51 5.93 35.32 -0.02
CA THR A 51 4.57 35.40 -0.58
C THR A 51 4.56 35.74 -2.09
N THR A 52 5.62 35.38 -2.81
CA THR A 52 5.80 35.70 -4.23
C THR A 52 6.27 34.47 -5.01
N TYR A 53 5.74 34.28 -6.21
CA TYR A 53 6.24 33.29 -7.16
C TYR A 53 7.48 33.81 -7.88
N ALA A 54 8.54 33.01 -7.91
CA ALA A 54 9.85 33.36 -8.48
C ALA A 54 9.85 33.49 -10.01
N GLY A 55 8.78 33.04 -10.69
CA GLY A 55 8.68 33.06 -12.14
C GLY A 55 9.20 31.80 -12.85
N SER A 56 9.72 30.82 -12.11
CA SER A 56 10.14 29.52 -12.63
C SER A 56 10.03 28.43 -11.56
N GLY A 57 10.03 27.17 -11.97
CA GLY A 57 9.85 26.02 -11.07
C GLY A 57 8.41 25.89 -10.56
N VAL A 58 8.19 24.94 -9.66
CA VAL A 58 6.88 24.74 -9.00
C VAL A 58 6.90 25.48 -7.66
N GLY A 59 5.98 26.41 -7.47
CA GLY A 59 5.77 27.07 -6.19
C GLY A 59 4.82 26.26 -5.32
N ILE A 60 5.24 25.91 -4.10
CA ILE A 60 4.40 25.20 -3.13
C ILE A 60 4.43 25.95 -1.81
N TRP A 61 3.26 26.46 -1.44
CA TRP A 61 3.00 27.00 -0.11
C TRP A 61 2.06 26.08 0.65
N GLN A 62 2.08 26.18 1.97
CA GLN A 62 1.15 25.43 2.81
C GLN A 62 0.68 26.29 3.98
N ALA A 63 -0.59 26.12 4.34
CA ALA A 63 -1.13 26.52 5.62
C ALA A 63 -1.52 25.27 6.40
N THR A 64 -0.89 25.06 7.55
CA THR A 64 -1.06 23.84 8.35
C THR A 64 -1.72 24.17 9.68
N ASN A 65 -2.86 23.54 9.95
CA ASN A 65 -3.61 23.70 11.17
C ASN A 65 -3.47 22.46 12.04
N THR A 66 -2.63 22.54 13.06
CA THR A 66 -2.47 21.47 14.06
C THR A 66 -3.46 21.58 15.22
N GLY A 67 -4.33 22.60 15.20
CA GLY A 67 -5.34 22.84 16.23
C GLY A 67 -6.65 22.08 15.99
N GLY A 68 -7.45 21.97 17.05
CA GLY A 68 -8.74 21.27 17.05
C GLY A 68 -9.93 22.05 16.48
N THR A 69 -9.71 23.25 15.94
CA THR A 69 -10.74 24.09 15.33
C THR A 69 -10.28 24.60 13.97
N ALA A 70 -11.21 24.80 13.03
CA ALA A 70 -10.89 25.35 11.73
C ALA A 70 -10.37 26.81 11.83
N ALA A 71 -9.44 27.18 10.95
CA ALA A 71 -8.81 28.50 10.94
C ALA A 71 -9.01 29.20 9.59
N ALA A 72 -9.39 30.47 9.60
CA ALA A 72 -9.41 31.31 8.41
C ALA A 72 -8.02 31.89 8.16
N VAL A 73 -7.49 31.70 6.95
CA VAL A 73 -6.12 32.06 6.60
C VAL A 73 -6.13 32.89 5.31
N PRO A 74 -5.67 34.15 5.35
CA PRO A 74 -5.50 34.94 4.15
C PRO A 74 -4.31 34.41 3.34
N VAL A 75 -4.54 34.14 2.05
CA VAL A 75 -3.51 33.79 1.07
C VAL A 75 -3.32 34.97 0.13
N SER A 76 -2.07 35.33 -0.14
CA SER A 76 -1.71 36.30 -1.16
C SER A 76 -0.38 35.88 -1.78
N ILE A 77 -0.38 35.56 -3.08
CA ILE A 77 0.81 35.13 -3.83
C ILE A 77 0.95 36.03 -5.05
N ALA A 78 1.97 36.89 -5.04
CA ALA A 78 2.26 37.83 -6.12
C ALA A 78 3.17 37.22 -7.20
N GLY A 79 3.36 37.95 -8.31
CA GLY A 79 4.35 37.62 -9.35
C GLY A 79 3.88 36.62 -10.40
N LEU A 80 2.59 36.31 -10.46
CA LEU A 80 2.04 35.36 -11.41
C LEU A 80 1.94 35.99 -12.81
N LYS A 81 2.34 35.24 -13.83
CA LYS A 81 2.35 35.66 -15.25
C LYS A 81 1.51 34.74 -16.14
N GLY A 82 0.60 33.96 -15.55
CA GLY A 82 -0.18 32.94 -16.25
C GLY A 82 -0.05 31.54 -15.68
N GLN A 83 0.47 31.38 -14.46
CA GLN A 83 0.55 30.08 -13.78
C GLN A 83 -0.84 29.60 -13.35
N SER A 84 -1.02 28.29 -13.37
CA SER A 84 -2.17 27.62 -12.77
C SER A 84 -2.04 27.57 -11.26
N VAL A 85 -3.16 27.74 -10.54
CA VAL A 85 -3.22 27.62 -9.09
C VAL A 85 -4.16 26.48 -8.71
N THR A 86 -3.66 25.55 -7.90
CA THR A 86 -4.44 24.44 -7.33
C THR A 86 -4.29 24.42 -5.82
N LEU A 87 -5.41 24.36 -5.11
CA LEU A 87 -5.45 24.13 -3.67
C LEU A 87 -5.66 22.64 -3.42
N ILE A 88 -4.91 22.05 -2.50
CA ILE A 88 -5.11 20.66 -2.08
C ILE A 88 -5.33 20.67 -0.58
N TYR A 89 -6.55 20.36 -0.15
CA TYR A 89 -6.86 20.10 1.25
C TYR A 89 -6.42 18.69 1.58
N SER A 90 -5.75 18.48 2.70
CA SER A 90 -5.29 17.16 3.14
C SER A 90 -5.49 17.04 4.64
N ASN A 91 -6.24 16.02 5.06
CA ASN A 91 -6.35 15.69 6.47
C ASN A 91 -5.05 15.04 6.93
N GLN A 92 -4.47 15.53 8.03
CA GLN A 92 -3.21 15.01 8.55
C GLN A 92 -3.43 14.04 9.74
N SER A 93 -4.68 13.68 10.01
CA SER A 93 -5.10 12.80 11.10
C SER A 93 -5.98 11.65 10.60
N ALA A 94 -6.14 10.64 11.45
CA ALA A 94 -7.02 9.49 11.18
C ALA A 94 -8.52 9.83 11.29
N ALA A 95 -8.89 10.90 12.01
CA ALA A 95 -10.28 11.27 12.21
C ALA A 95 -10.78 12.18 11.09
N ALA A 96 -11.95 11.89 10.54
CA ALA A 96 -12.59 12.77 9.55
C ALA A 96 -12.86 14.16 10.14
N GLN A 97 -12.65 15.19 9.33
CA GLN A 97 -12.78 16.60 9.73
C GLN A 97 -13.91 17.27 8.95
N PRO A 98 -14.72 18.16 9.55
CA PRO A 98 -15.72 18.91 8.80
C PRO A 98 -15.07 19.70 7.66
N MET A 99 -15.60 19.54 6.44
CA MET A 99 -15.09 20.25 5.28
C MET A 99 -15.73 21.65 5.22
N PRO A 100 -14.94 22.74 5.09
CA PRO A 100 -15.49 24.08 4.92
C PRO A 100 -16.21 24.21 3.58
N SER A 101 -17.10 25.20 3.47
CA SER A 101 -17.64 25.59 2.18
C SER A 101 -16.52 26.15 1.30
N VAL A 102 -16.27 25.49 0.17
CA VAL A 102 -15.29 25.92 -0.82
C VAL A 102 -15.97 26.11 -2.17
N SER A 103 -15.70 27.23 -2.84
CA SER A 103 -16.21 27.43 -4.20
C SER A 103 -15.44 26.53 -5.17
N LEU A 104 -16.18 25.76 -5.96
CA LEU A 104 -15.62 25.00 -7.07
C LEU A 104 -15.70 25.84 -8.33
N SER A 105 -14.62 25.86 -9.11
CA SER A 105 -14.61 26.50 -10.42
C SER A 105 -14.46 25.43 -11.50
N THR A 106 -15.25 25.55 -12.56
CA THR A 106 -15.07 24.75 -13.79
C THR A 106 -13.94 25.29 -14.67
N ALA A 107 -13.32 26.41 -14.26
CA ALA A 107 -12.34 27.15 -15.05
C ALA A 107 -10.91 26.61 -14.85
N GLY A 108 -10.33 26.08 -15.93
CA GLY A 108 -8.87 26.00 -16.08
C GLY A 108 -8.23 24.63 -16.07
N LEU A 109 -8.99 23.55 -16.13
CA LEU A 109 -8.43 22.21 -16.38
C LEU A 109 -8.97 21.70 -17.71
N SER A 110 -8.49 22.31 -18.80
CA SER A 110 -8.62 21.69 -20.12
C SER A 110 -7.89 20.35 -20.07
N ASN A 111 -8.63 19.26 -20.29
CA ASN A 111 -8.09 17.95 -20.66
C ASN A 111 -7.35 18.12 -22.00
N ALA A 112 -6.12 18.63 -21.97
CA ALA A 112 -5.24 18.55 -23.12
C ALA A 112 -4.93 17.07 -23.30
N GLY A 113 -5.44 16.49 -24.38
CA GLY A 113 -5.40 15.05 -24.63
C GLY A 113 -4.01 14.47 -24.45
N SER A 114 -3.93 13.36 -23.73
CA SER A 114 -2.75 12.50 -23.67
C SER A 114 -3.09 11.13 -24.24
N THR A 115 -2.09 10.52 -24.88
CA THR A 115 -2.10 9.20 -25.51
C THR A 115 -1.89 8.05 -24.52
N ALA A 116 -1.86 8.32 -23.22
CA ALA A 116 -1.74 7.29 -22.21
C ALA A 116 -3.12 6.71 -21.90
N THR A 117 -3.52 5.67 -22.63
CA THR A 117 -4.59 4.78 -22.18
C THR A 117 -4.15 4.14 -20.87
N ALA A 118 -4.90 4.35 -19.78
CA ALA A 118 -4.77 3.48 -18.61
C ALA A 118 -4.93 2.05 -19.12
N LYS A 119 -4.06 1.12 -18.69
CA LYS A 119 -4.36 -0.29 -18.95
C LYS A 119 -5.71 -0.57 -18.28
N PRO A 120 -6.73 -0.99 -19.03
CA PRO A 120 -8.01 -1.28 -18.41
C PRO A 120 -7.78 -2.38 -17.39
N LEU A 121 -8.20 -2.13 -16.15
CA LEU A 121 -8.57 -3.19 -15.23
C LEU A 121 -9.90 -3.73 -15.81
N ALA A 122 -9.80 -4.58 -16.82
CA ALA A 122 -10.96 -5.06 -17.57
C ALA A 122 -11.73 -6.03 -16.68
N VAL A 123 -12.65 -5.51 -15.88
CA VAL A 123 -13.59 -6.31 -15.11
C VAL A 123 -14.96 -5.62 -15.18
N SER A 124 -16.02 -6.40 -15.40
CA SER A 124 -17.37 -5.87 -15.23
C SER A 124 -17.61 -5.54 -13.75
N SER A 125 -18.45 -4.55 -13.43
CA SER A 125 -18.67 -4.13 -12.04
C SER A 125 -19.16 -5.28 -11.14
N ALA A 126 -19.98 -6.19 -11.66
CA ALA A 126 -20.49 -7.33 -10.89
C ALA A 126 -19.41 -8.38 -10.58
N GLN A 127 -18.47 -8.58 -11.49
CA GLN A 127 -17.34 -9.48 -11.28
C GLN A 127 -16.32 -8.85 -10.31
N ASP A 128 -16.06 -7.56 -10.44
CA ASP A 128 -15.26 -6.79 -9.48
C ASP A 128 -15.81 -6.90 -8.05
N ASP A 129 -17.13 -6.79 -7.87
CA ASP A 129 -17.77 -6.96 -6.55
C ASP A 129 -17.57 -8.36 -5.97
N THR A 130 -17.64 -9.40 -6.80
CA THR A 130 -17.43 -10.80 -6.38
C THR A 130 -15.97 -11.02 -5.97
N ASN A 131 -15.04 -10.48 -6.76
CA ASN A 131 -13.61 -10.55 -6.47
C ASN A 131 -13.26 -9.80 -5.19
N ALA A 132 -13.84 -8.61 -4.99
CA ALA A 132 -13.69 -7.83 -3.76
C ALA A 132 -14.24 -8.59 -2.53
N ALA A 133 -15.35 -9.30 -2.67
CA ALA A 133 -15.90 -10.11 -1.58
C ALA A 133 -14.98 -11.28 -1.19
N PHE A 134 -14.34 -11.91 -2.18
CA PHE A 134 -13.33 -12.93 -1.93
C PHE A 134 -12.09 -12.33 -1.26
N ASP A 135 -11.58 -11.20 -1.76
CA ASP A 135 -10.43 -10.48 -1.19
C ASP A 135 -10.63 -10.20 0.29
N ARG A 136 -11.80 -9.66 0.66
CA ARG A 136 -12.13 -9.40 2.07
C ARG A 136 -12.04 -10.64 2.94
N LYS A 137 -12.51 -11.80 2.46
CA LYS A 137 -12.41 -13.07 3.21
C LYS A 137 -10.97 -13.54 3.35
N LEU A 138 -10.18 -13.40 2.28
CA LEU A 138 -8.77 -13.78 2.29
C LEU A 138 -7.97 -12.90 3.25
N PHE A 139 -8.17 -11.58 3.20
CA PHE A 139 -7.51 -10.62 4.09
C PHE A 139 -7.89 -10.84 5.56
N ASP A 140 -9.20 -10.98 5.83
CA ASP A 140 -9.70 -11.26 7.18
C ASP A 140 -9.08 -12.54 7.74
N PHE A 141 -9.06 -13.61 6.94
CA PHE A 141 -8.38 -14.83 7.35
C PHE A 141 -6.90 -14.59 7.60
N ASN A 142 -6.15 -14.00 6.67
CA ASN A 142 -4.71 -13.82 6.82
C ASN A 142 -4.35 -12.97 8.04
N ALA A 143 -5.09 -11.90 8.31
CA ALA A 143 -4.89 -11.01 9.46
C ALA A 143 -5.17 -11.71 10.79
N HIS A 144 -6.19 -12.56 10.84
CA HIS A 144 -6.69 -13.17 12.08
C HIS A 144 -6.36 -14.67 12.22
N ALA A 145 -5.65 -15.28 11.27
CA ALA A 145 -5.36 -16.72 11.23
C ALA A 145 -4.61 -17.23 12.48
N LEU A 146 -3.91 -16.33 13.18
CA LEU A 146 -3.12 -16.63 14.36
C LEU A 146 -3.75 -16.12 15.65
N ASP A 147 -4.94 -15.54 15.59
CA ASP A 147 -5.64 -15.08 16.79
C ASP A 147 -5.99 -16.25 17.71
N GLY A 148 -5.75 -16.05 19.00
CA GLY A 148 -5.91 -17.09 20.02
C GLY A 148 -4.76 -18.10 20.09
N TYR A 149 -3.76 -18.03 19.21
CA TYR A 149 -2.51 -18.76 19.36
C TYR A 149 -1.46 -17.91 20.06
N ALA A 150 -0.68 -18.52 20.95
CA ALA A 150 0.42 -17.85 21.62
C ALA A 150 1.68 -17.91 20.74
N SER A 151 2.37 -16.78 20.60
CA SER A 151 3.77 -16.73 20.16
C SER A 151 4.67 -17.11 21.33
N GLY A 152 5.43 -18.21 21.24
CA GLY A 152 6.06 -18.89 22.40
C GLY A 152 5.02 -19.48 23.39
N PRO A 153 5.38 -20.16 24.51
CA PRO A 153 6.50 -21.06 24.82
C PRO A 153 6.27 -22.48 24.23
N ALA A 154 5.91 -22.57 22.95
CA ALA A 154 5.85 -23.85 22.25
C ALA A 154 7.27 -24.36 21.96
N PRO A 155 7.50 -25.69 21.87
CA PRO A 155 8.77 -26.22 21.39
C PRO A 155 9.15 -25.59 20.04
N LEU A 156 10.39 -25.11 19.92
CA LEU A 156 10.90 -24.56 18.67
C LEU A 156 10.85 -25.67 17.60
N LYS A 157 10.09 -25.44 16.53
CA LYS A 157 10.07 -26.31 15.35
C LYS A 157 11.22 -25.86 14.44
N THR A 158 12.32 -26.62 14.47
CA THR A 158 13.54 -26.31 13.74
C THR A 158 13.60 -26.98 12.38
N GLN A 159 14.38 -26.41 11.46
CA GLN A 159 14.85 -27.14 10.29
C GLN A 159 15.79 -28.26 10.74
N SER A 160 15.66 -29.45 10.15
CA SER A 160 16.54 -30.58 10.45
C SER A 160 18.00 -30.21 10.17
N THR A 161 18.86 -30.28 11.20
CA THR A 161 20.25 -29.77 11.21
C THR A 161 21.27 -30.66 10.49
N THR A 162 20.87 -31.35 9.41
CA THR A 162 21.85 -32.07 8.57
C THR A 162 22.61 -31.09 7.67
N SER A 163 23.53 -30.35 8.30
CA SER A 163 24.73 -29.70 7.74
C SER A 163 24.70 -29.24 6.28
N SER A 164 23.66 -28.53 5.86
CA SER A 164 23.70 -27.77 4.62
C SER A 164 23.01 -26.44 4.81
N THR A 165 23.65 -25.37 4.36
CA THR A 165 23.11 -24.02 4.21
C THR A 165 21.99 -23.95 3.16
N VAL A 166 21.28 -25.06 2.92
CA VAL A 166 20.35 -25.27 1.82
C VAL A 166 18.99 -25.63 2.42
N LEU A 167 18.00 -24.78 2.17
CA LEU A 167 16.60 -24.96 2.55
C LEU A 167 15.94 -26.06 1.70
N ARG A 168 16.26 -27.34 1.95
CA ARG A 168 15.76 -28.47 1.16
C ARG A 168 14.64 -29.22 1.90
N PRO A 169 13.38 -29.20 1.42
CA PRO A 169 12.24 -29.84 2.10
C PRO A 169 12.41 -31.35 2.28
N GLN A 170 11.75 -31.90 3.30
CA GLN A 170 11.83 -33.33 3.66
C GLN A 170 11.30 -34.28 2.58
N SER A 171 10.45 -33.80 1.67
CA SER A 171 10.09 -34.51 0.43
C SER A 171 10.05 -33.51 -0.72
N VAL A 172 10.82 -33.76 -1.78
CA VAL A 172 10.83 -32.97 -3.01
C VAL A 172 10.04 -33.76 -4.03
N ALA A 173 8.88 -33.25 -4.45
CA ALA A 173 8.14 -33.85 -5.57
C ALA A 173 9.02 -33.82 -6.83
N SER A 174 9.04 -34.89 -7.62
CA SER A 174 9.72 -34.92 -8.92
C SER A 174 8.87 -34.22 -9.99
N VAL A 175 9.51 -33.59 -10.97
CA VAL A 175 8.85 -33.13 -12.20
C VAL A 175 8.03 -34.28 -12.81
N GLY A 176 6.81 -33.96 -13.27
CA GLY A 176 5.81 -34.92 -13.73
C GLY A 176 4.87 -35.44 -12.63
N THR A 177 5.13 -35.14 -11.36
CA THR A 177 4.20 -35.48 -10.26
C THR A 177 2.90 -34.71 -10.44
N GLN A 178 1.77 -35.42 -10.36
CA GLN A 178 0.44 -34.82 -10.27
C GLN A 178 0.01 -34.65 -8.81
N ARG A 179 -0.75 -33.59 -8.55
CA ARG A 179 -1.29 -33.28 -7.23
C ARG A 179 -2.65 -32.60 -7.35
N SER A 180 -3.55 -32.90 -6.40
CA SER A 180 -4.80 -32.17 -6.21
C SER A 180 -4.59 -30.94 -5.32
N TRP A 181 -5.17 -29.82 -5.74
CA TRP A 181 -5.11 -28.53 -5.05
C TRP A 181 -6.51 -28.06 -4.70
N ASN A 182 -6.72 -27.72 -3.43
CA ASN A 182 -7.91 -27.01 -2.96
C ASN A 182 -7.81 -25.54 -3.39
N HIS A 183 -8.76 -25.10 -4.19
CA HIS A 183 -8.92 -23.72 -4.64
C HIS A 183 -10.33 -23.26 -4.27
N GLN A 184 -10.52 -21.97 -4.07
CA GLN A 184 -11.86 -21.39 -3.92
C GLN A 184 -12.05 -20.36 -5.02
N GLN A 185 -13.13 -20.54 -5.76
CA GLN A 185 -13.58 -19.61 -6.77
C GLN A 185 -14.06 -18.31 -6.09
N PRO A 186 -14.12 -17.17 -6.80
CA PRO A 186 -14.50 -15.89 -6.19
C PRO A 186 -15.88 -15.88 -5.52
N ASP A 187 -16.82 -16.68 -6.03
CA ASP A 187 -18.15 -16.88 -5.43
C ASP A 187 -18.09 -17.59 -4.05
N GLY A 188 -16.92 -18.08 -3.65
CA GLY A 188 -16.65 -18.79 -2.41
C GLY A 188 -16.72 -20.31 -2.54
N THR A 189 -17.08 -20.84 -3.71
CA THR A 189 -17.18 -22.28 -3.97
C THR A 189 -15.81 -22.93 -3.88
N ALA A 190 -15.67 -23.91 -2.98
CA ALA A 190 -14.46 -24.72 -2.88
C ALA A 190 -14.45 -25.77 -3.99
N VAL A 191 -13.36 -25.79 -4.76
CA VAL A 191 -13.12 -26.73 -5.85
C VAL A 191 -11.77 -27.42 -5.63
N THR A 192 -11.63 -28.58 -6.25
CA THR A 192 -10.35 -29.29 -6.31
C THR A 192 -9.92 -29.36 -7.76
N VAL A 193 -8.71 -28.90 -8.05
CA VAL A 193 -8.10 -28.94 -9.38
C VAL A 193 -6.88 -29.83 -9.36
N THR A 194 -6.60 -30.55 -10.46
CA THR A 194 -5.40 -31.35 -10.61
C THR A 194 -4.35 -30.55 -11.36
N ALA A 195 -3.13 -30.49 -10.83
CA ALA A 195 -2.00 -29.83 -11.45
C ALA A 195 -0.77 -30.73 -11.47
N THR A 196 0.05 -30.57 -12.50
CA THR A 196 1.30 -31.28 -12.70
C THR A 196 2.49 -30.37 -12.38
N LEU A 197 3.51 -30.89 -11.71
CA LEU A 197 4.78 -30.20 -11.51
C LEU A 197 5.58 -30.21 -12.82
N HIS A 198 5.66 -29.09 -13.51
CA HIS A 198 6.35 -29.01 -14.80
C HIS A 198 7.82 -28.64 -14.70
N GLN A 199 8.20 -27.81 -13.72
CA GLN A 199 9.58 -27.36 -13.59
C GLN A 199 9.94 -27.05 -12.14
N GLN A 200 11.23 -27.23 -11.82
CA GLN A 200 11.80 -26.89 -10.52
C GLN A 200 13.05 -26.05 -10.71
N ALA A 201 13.28 -25.13 -9.78
CA ALA A 201 14.48 -24.32 -9.69
C ALA A 201 14.93 -24.21 -8.23
N THR A 202 16.17 -23.79 -8.04
CA THR A 202 16.73 -23.53 -6.71
C THR A 202 17.08 -22.05 -6.62
N ALA A 203 16.47 -21.35 -5.68
CA ALA A 203 16.76 -19.96 -5.41
C ALA A 203 18.17 -19.78 -4.84
N THR A 204 18.63 -18.53 -4.78
CA THR A 204 20.01 -18.18 -4.38
C THR A 204 20.40 -18.62 -2.96
N ASP A 205 19.42 -18.86 -2.07
CA ASP A 205 19.62 -19.35 -0.70
C ASP A 205 19.37 -20.86 -0.54
N GLY A 206 19.20 -21.57 -1.66
CA GLY A 206 18.95 -23.00 -1.67
C GLY A 206 17.49 -23.41 -1.56
N ARG A 207 16.53 -22.48 -1.43
CA ARG A 207 15.10 -22.82 -1.45
C ARG A 207 14.71 -23.45 -2.78
N ILE A 208 14.09 -24.62 -2.73
CA ILE A 208 13.47 -25.23 -3.90
C ILE A 208 12.18 -24.47 -4.23
N VAL A 209 12.07 -24.05 -5.49
CA VAL A 209 10.87 -23.44 -6.07
C VAL A 209 10.29 -24.39 -7.12
N ASN A 210 9.04 -24.76 -6.95
CA ASN A 210 8.29 -25.63 -7.84
C ASN A 210 7.31 -24.80 -8.67
N LEU A 211 7.16 -25.11 -9.95
CA LEU A 211 6.10 -24.54 -10.79
C LEU A 211 5.11 -25.63 -11.22
N TRP A 212 3.89 -25.52 -10.66
CA TRP A 212 2.76 -26.39 -10.96
C TRP A 212 1.82 -25.70 -11.94
N VAL A 213 1.27 -26.45 -12.88
CA VAL A 213 0.26 -25.93 -13.83
C VAL A 213 -0.95 -26.85 -13.79
N GLU A 214 -2.14 -26.27 -13.66
CA GLU A 214 -3.40 -27.00 -13.80
C GLU A 214 -3.44 -27.76 -15.12
N ASP A 215 -3.80 -29.04 -15.07
CA ASP A 215 -3.70 -29.94 -16.23
C ASP A 215 -4.55 -29.45 -17.41
N SER A 216 -5.66 -28.77 -17.14
CA SER A 216 -6.58 -28.19 -18.14
C SER A 216 -6.03 -26.91 -18.81
N GLU A 217 -5.03 -26.28 -18.19
CA GLU A 217 -4.42 -25.02 -18.59
C GLU A 217 -3.05 -25.20 -19.26
N TYR A 218 -2.47 -26.40 -19.20
CA TYR A 218 -1.24 -26.74 -19.90
C TYR A 218 -1.48 -26.94 -21.41
N GLY A 219 -0.64 -26.31 -22.23
CA GLY A 219 -0.67 -26.50 -23.68
C GLY A 219 -0.05 -25.35 -24.46
N SER A 220 0.29 -25.59 -25.73
CA SER A 220 0.95 -24.59 -26.59
C SER A 220 0.13 -23.33 -26.85
N SER A 221 -1.19 -23.39 -26.74
CA SER A 221 -2.11 -22.25 -26.88
C SER A 221 -2.47 -21.57 -25.56
N LYS A 222 -2.04 -22.12 -24.42
CA LYS A 222 -2.29 -21.61 -23.07
C LYS A 222 -0.96 -21.46 -22.33
N ILE A 223 -0.71 -22.28 -21.31
CA ILE A 223 0.56 -22.30 -20.57
C ILE A 223 1.53 -23.27 -21.23
N SER A 224 2.45 -22.72 -22.03
CA SER A 224 3.50 -23.46 -22.72
C SER A 224 4.74 -23.69 -21.86
N ASP A 225 5.61 -24.64 -22.25
CA ASP A 225 6.92 -24.84 -21.62
C ASP A 225 7.79 -23.56 -21.61
N SER A 226 7.67 -22.73 -22.65
CA SER A 226 8.39 -21.45 -22.73
C SER A 226 7.88 -20.42 -21.70
N THR A 227 6.57 -20.41 -21.45
CA THR A 227 5.92 -19.60 -20.43
C THR A 227 6.36 -20.05 -19.04
N ILE A 228 6.33 -21.37 -18.80
CA ILE A 228 6.79 -22.02 -17.56
C ILE A 228 8.24 -21.65 -17.25
N SER A 229 9.13 -21.80 -18.24
CA SER A 229 10.56 -21.46 -18.07
C SER A 229 10.77 -19.98 -17.80
N THR A 230 10.01 -19.10 -18.46
CA THR A 230 10.11 -17.65 -18.26
C THR A 230 9.67 -17.27 -16.85
N LEU A 231 8.50 -17.74 -16.43
CA LEU A 231 7.92 -17.46 -15.12
C LEU A 231 8.84 -17.92 -13.99
N LEU A 232 9.30 -19.19 -14.04
CA LEU A 232 10.17 -19.74 -13.02
C LEU A 232 11.54 -19.05 -12.97
N THR A 233 12.13 -18.73 -14.13
CA THR A 233 13.41 -18.02 -14.19
C THR A 233 13.31 -16.64 -13.58
N LYS A 234 12.30 -15.84 -14.00
CA LYS A 234 12.09 -14.49 -13.48
C LYS A 234 11.77 -14.48 -11.99
N PHE A 235 11.11 -15.51 -11.49
CA PHE A 235 10.83 -15.61 -10.06
C PHE A 235 12.04 -16.04 -9.23
N SER A 236 12.81 -17.06 -9.66
CA SER A 236 13.73 -17.77 -8.75
C SER A 236 15.23 -17.65 -9.10
N SER A 237 15.58 -17.25 -10.33
CA SER A 237 16.93 -17.46 -10.85
C SER A 237 17.74 -16.16 -10.96
N GLY A 238 18.90 -16.14 -10.31
CA GLY A 238 19.84 -15.01 -10.35
C GLY A 238 19.50 -13.88 -9.38
N SER A 239 20.39 -12.89 -9.30
CA SER A 239 20.30 -11.80 -8.30
C SER A 239 19.16 -10.80 -8.55
N GLN A 240 18.66 -10.74 -9.80
CA GLN A 240 17.56 -9.85 -10.20
C GLN A 240 16.22 -10.60 -10.30
N SER A 241 16.10 -11.76 -9.64
CA SER A 241 14.84 -12.50 -9.58
C SER A 241 13.90 -11.92 -8.53
N VAL A 242 12.58 -12.14 -8.68
CA VAL A 242 11.57 -11.73 -7.68
C VAL A 242 11.94 -12.23 -6.30
N TYR A 243 12.25 -13.52 -6.17
CA TYR A 243 12.57 -14.16 -4.89
C TYR A 243 13.78 -13.51 -4.23
N THR A 244 14.89 -13.37 -4.96
CA THR A 244 16.12 -12.81 -4.39
C THR A 244 15.93 -11.37 -3.95
N LEU A 245 15.30 -10.54 -4.79
CA LEU A 245 15.09 -9.14 -4.49
C LEU A 245 14.07 -8.95 -3.34
N ALA A 246 12.93 -9.64 -3.38
CA ALA A 246 11.92 -9.55 -2.33
C ALA A 246 12.47 -10.01 -0.98
N THR A 247 13.14 -11.17 -0.94
CA THR A 247 13.77 -11.70 0.29
C THR A 247 14.79 -10.72 0.88
N SER A 248 15.49 -9.94 0.05
CA SER A 248 16.44 -8.92 0.52
C SER A 248 15.78 -7.70 1.19
N LEU A 249 14.47 -7.53 1.01
CA LEU A 249 13.68 -6.43 1.55
C LEU A 249 12.79 -6.90 2.71
N VAL A 250 11.92 -7.88 2.48
CA VAL A 250 10.95 -8.37 3.49
C VAL A 250 11.50 -9.47 4.39
N GLY A 251 12.53 -10.19 3.94
CA GLY A 251 13.08 -11.35 4.64
C GLY A 251 12.54 -12.67 4.11
N GLN A 252 12.86 -13.75 4.82
CA GLN A 252 12.51 -15.11 4.42
C GLN A 252 10.98 -15.34 4.49
N PRO A 253 10.38 -16.07 3.53
CA PRO A 253 8.94 -16.29 3.50
C PRO A 253 8.47 -17.37 4.49
N TRP A 254 9.38 -18.22 4.95
CA TRP A 254 9.08 -19.33 5.87
C TRP A 254 10.36 -19.91 6.46
N GLY A 255 10.30 -20.50 7.65
CA GLY A 255 11.46 -21.10 8.31
C GLY A 255 11.12 -21.66 9.68
N ALA A 256 12.11 -21.73 10.57
CA ALA A 256 11.93 -22.20 11.94
C ALA A 256 11.10 -21.24 12.78
N TYR A 257 10.17 -21.77 13.58
CA TYR A 257 9.28 -20.97 14.42
C TYR A 257 8.90 -21.66 15.73
N SER A 258 8.45 -20.88 16.71
CA SER A 258 7.85 -21.37 17.96
C SER A 258 6.43 -20.80 18.07
N SER A 259 5.45 -21.62 17.71
CA SER A 259 4.02 -21.25 17.74
C SER A 259 3.20 -22.44 18.21
N SER A 260 2.15 -22.17 18.98
CA SER A 260 1.14 -23.19 19.33
C SER A 260 0.19 -23.52 18.18
N ALA A 261 0.24 -22.75 17.09
CA ALA A 261 -0.54 -23.02 15.89
C ALA A 261 -0.11 -24.34 15.21
N SER A 262 -1.09 -25.05 14.67
CA SER A 262 -0.88 -26.27 13.88
C SER A 262 -0.48 -25.91 12.45
N LEU A 263 0.72 -25.34 12.34
CA LEU A 263 1.32 -24.90 11.08
C LEU A 263 2.12 -26.04 10.42
N ILE A 264 2.34 -25.92 9.11
CA ILE A 264 3.16 -26.84 8.31
C ILE A 264 4.63 -26.86 8.77
N ASP A 265 5.37 -27.87 8.33
CA ASP A 265 6.77 -28.04 8.68
C ASP A 265 7.62 -26.81 8.28
N PRO A 266 8.66 -26.43 9.05
CA PRO A 266 9.54 -25.31 8.72
C PRO A 266 10.35 -25.48 7.43
N ASN A 267 10.47 -26.70 6.91
CA ASN A 267 11.27 -27.04 5.74
C ASN A 267 10.37 -27.38 4.53
N GLN A 268 9.98 -26.33 3.80
CA GLN A 268 9.04 -26.39 2.68
C GLN A 268 9.69 -25.89 1.40
N ALA A 269 9.36 -26.51 0.27
CA ALA A 269 9.53 -25.85 -1.04
C ALA A 269 8.56 -24.67 -1.11
N LEU A 270 8.85 -23.71 -1.98
CA LEU A 270 7.87 -22.71 -2.41
C LEU A 270 7.20 -23.23 -3.68
N ASP A 271 5.88 -23.33 -3.67
CA ASP A 271 5.09 -23.75 -4.83
C ASP A 271 4.47 -22.53 -5.51
N ILE A 272 4.76 -22.32 -6.79
CA ILE A 272 3.98 -21.42 -7.66
C ILE A 272 2.98 -22.30 -8.40
N VAL A 273 1.70 -21.98 -8.27
CA VAL A 273 0.60 -22.78 -8.82
C VAL A 273 -0.16 -21.93 -9.82
N VAL A 274 -0.01 -22.26 -11.11
CA VAL A 274 -0.75 -21.62 -12.20
C VAL A 274 -2.10 -22.32 -12.35
N LEU A 275 -3.18 -21.61 -12.04
CA LEU A 275 -4.55 -22.09 -12.08
C LEU A 275 -5.40 -21.23 -13.00
N ASN A 276 -6.51 -21.76 -13.49
CA ASN A 276 -7.59 -20.91 -13.97
C ASN A 276 -8.37 -20.37 -12.76
N ILE A 277 -7.92 -19.23 -12.21
CA ILE A 277 -8.45 -18.68 -10.96
C ILE A 277 -9.92 -18.27 -11.15
N GLU A 278 -10.21 -17.70 -12.31
CA GLU A 278 -11.52 -17.25 -12.74
C GLU A 278 -11.75 -17.73 -14.18
N PRO A 279 -12.53 -18.82 -14.41
CA PRO A 279 -12.74 -19.36 -15.75
C PRO A 279 -13.78 -18.55 -16.54
N ASP A 280 -13.43 -17.32 -16.89
CA ASP A 280 -14.34 -16.35 -17.53
C ASP A 280 -13.93 -15.96 -18.96
N GLY A 281 -12.77 -16.42 -19.42
CA GLY A 281 -12.21 -16.12 -20.73
C GLY A 281 -11.71 -14.67 -20.85
N GLN A 282 -11.37 -14.01 -19.75
CA GLN A 282 -10.85 -12.65 -19.72
C GLN A 282 -9.45 -12.58 -19.09
N PRO A 283 -8.51 -11.85 -19.69
CA PRO A 283 -7.31 -11.48 -18.97
C PRO A 283 -7.65 -10.40 -17.94
N TYR A 284 -6.90 -10.40 -16.84
CA TYR A 284 -7.03 -9.41 -15.79
C TYR A 284 -8.33 -9.59 -14.97
N GLY A 285 -8.27 -9.24 -13.68
CA GLY A 285 -9.22 -9.71 -12.67
C GLY A 285 -8.42 -10.04 -11.41
N ARG A 286 -8.69 -11.18 -10.77
CA ARG A 286 -7.78 -11.73 -9.76
C ARG A 286 -6.56 -12.35 -10.42
N VAL A 287 -5.46 -11.59 -10.49
CA VAL A 287 -4.21 -12.04 -11.12
C VAL A 287 -3.48 -13.09 -10.27
N GLY A 288 -3.63 -13.05 -8.95
CA GLY A 288 -2.99 -13.98 -8.04
C GLY A 288 -3.50 -13.83 -6.62
N TYR A 289 -3.06 -14.73 -5.74
CA TYR A 289 -3.29 -14.64 -4.31
C TYR A 289 -2.30 -15.49 -3.49
N PHE A 290 -2.04 -15.05 -2.27
CA PHE A 290 -1.51 -15.85 -1.15
C PHE A 290 -2.58 -16.03 -0.07
N TRP A 291 -2.82 -17.27 0.34
CA TRP A 291 -3.73 -17.57 1.44
C TRP A 291 -3.04 -18.38 2.52
N ALA A 292 -2.84 -17.76 3.68
CA ALA A 292 -2.19 -18.34 4.84
C ALA A 292 -2.84 -19.64 5.34
N ARG A 293 -4.10 -19.90 4.97
CA ARG A 293 -4.80 -21.16 5.25
C ARG A 293 -3.96 -22.37 4.84
N ASN A 294 -3.27 -22.27 3.70
CA ASN A 294 -2.45 -23.35 3.17
C ASN A 294 -1.19 -23.63 4.00
N ASN A 295 -0.85 -22.74 4.94
CA ASN A 295 0.25 -22.91 5.89
C ASN A 295 -0.15 -23.64 7.17
N PHE A 296 -1.41 -24.09 7.30
CA PHE A 296 -1.89 -24.91 8.41
C PHE A 296 -1.99 -26.38 8.05
N THR A 297 -2.01 -27.28 9.04
CA THR A 297 -2.35 -28.68 8.82
C THR A 297 -3.84 -28.84 8.48
N THR A 298 -4.22 -29.93 7.80
CA THR A 298 -5.63 -30.21 7.49
C THR A 298 -6.50 -30.44 8.72
N SER A 299 -5.90 -30.85 9.85
CA SER A 299 -6.59 -30.95 11.14
C SER A 299 -7.03 -29.61 11.70
N ALA A 300 -6.30 -28.53 11.41
CA ALA A 300 -6.65 -27.17 11.83
C ALA A 300 -7.45 -26.43 10.76
N GLN A 301 -7.13 -26.66 9.49
CA GLN A 301 -7.77 -26.02 8.35
C GLN A 301 -8.10 -27.08 7.28
N PRO A 302 -9.33 -27.61 7.22
CA PRO A 302 -9.67 -28.76 6.35
C PRO A 302 -9.40 -28.55 4.86
N LEU A 303 -9.51 -27.31 4.36
CA LEU A 303 -9.23 -26.95 2.96
C LEU A 303 -7.76 -26.53 2.72
N SER A 304 -6.88 -26.72 3.69
CA SER A 304 -5.46 -26.41 3.55
C SER A 304 -4.81 -27.34 2.53
N ASN A 305 -4.00 -26.75 1.65
CA ASN A 305 -3.07 -27.51 0.81
C ASN A 305 -1.82 -27.96 1.58
N GLN A 306 -1.60 -27.54 2.83
CA GLN A 306 -0.37 -27.83 3.59
C GLN A 306 0.90 -27.54 2.76
N SER A 307 0.93 -26.36 2.12
CA SER A 307 1.98 -25.94 1.18
C SER A 307 2.24 -24.44 1.32
N LEU A 308 3.52 -24.06 1.26
CA LEU A 308 3.95 -22.69 1.09
C LEU A 308 3.76 -22.30 -0.38
N SER A 309 2.58 -21.78 -0.73
CA SER A 309 2.14 -21.62 -2.12
C SER A 309 1.70 -20.20 -2.49
N LEU A 310 2.04 -19.81 -3.71
CA LEU A 310 1.53 -18.63 -4.41
C LEU A 310 0.70 -19.10 -5.60
N TYR A 311 -0.46 -18.50 -5.82
CA TYR A 311 -1.36 -18.86 -6.91
C TYR A 311 -1.42 -17.70 -7.90
N VAL A 312 -1.40 -18.02 -9.19
CA VAL A 312 -1.51 -17.03 -10.28
C VAL A 312 -2.44 -17.52 -11.37
N ASP A 313 -3.12 -16.57 -11.99
CA ASP A 313 -4.14 -16.82 -13.00
C ASP A 313 -3.53 -17.15 -14.37
N SER A 314 -3.97 -18.25 -14.97
CA SER A 314 -3.52 -18.69 -16.28
C SER A 314 -4.04 -17.78 -17.40
N GLU A 315 -5.30 -17.34 -17.33
CA GLU A 315 -5.96 -16.57 -18.39
C GLU A 315 -5.30 -15.20 -18.58
N THR A 316 -4.92 -14.55 -17.48
CA THR A 316 -4.11 -13.33 -17.49
C THR A 316 -2.80 -13.54 -18.25
N ILE A 317 -2.14 -14.70 -18.13
CA ILE A 317 -0.88 -14.97 -18.82
C ILE A 317 -1.10 -15.11 -20.34
N TYR A 318 -1.99 -15.99 -20.77
CA TYR A 318 -2.09 -16.33 -22.20
C TYR A 318 -3.03 -15.41 -22.99
N LEU A 319 -4.07 -14.82 -22.38
CA LEU A 319 -4.94 -13.83 -23.02
C LEU A 319 -4.36 -12.41 -22.95
N GLY A 320 -3.62 -12.08 -21.89
CA GLY A 320 -3.02 -10.76 -21.69
C GLY A 320 -1.68 -10.56 -22.42
N GLY A 321 -1.16 -11.61 -23.06
CA GLY A 321 0.12 -11.60 -23.77
C GLY A 321 1.30 -11.15 -22.90
N THR A 322 2.28 -10.45 -23.48
CA THR A 322 3.47 -9.97 -22.74
C THR A 322 3.11 -9.08 -21.55
N SER A 323 2.08 -8.25 -21.69
CA SER A 323 1.61 -7.39 -20.59
C SER A 323 1.06 -8.23 -19.44
N GLY A 324 0.23 -9.23 -19.75
CA GLY A 324 -0.32 -10.17 -18.77
C GLY A 324 0.75 -10.96 -18.02
N LEU A 325 1.71 -11.53 -18.75
CA LEU A 325 2.84 -12.23 -18.13
C LEU A 325 3.67 -11.32 -17.20
N ASN A 326 3.97 -10.08 -17.61
CA ASN A 326 4.68 -9.13 -16.76
C ASN A 326 3.88 -8.74 -15.52
N THR A 327 2.56 -8.56 -15.65
CA THR A 327 1.67 -8.34 -14.52
C THR A 327 1.73 -9.51 -13.54
N VAL A 328 1.62 -10.76 -14.02
CA VAL A 328 1.72 -11.96 -13.17
C VAL A 328 3.06 -12.08 -12.46
N ILE A 329 4.18 -11.81 -13.14
CA ILE A 329 5.51 -11.83 -12.52
C ILE A 329 5.60 -10.77 -11.42
N SER A 330 5.05 -9.57 -11.64
CA SER A 330 4.98 -8.53 -10.62
C SER A 330 4.08 -8.94 -9.44
N THR A 331 2.93 -9.54 -9.72
CA THR A 331 2.01 -10.08 -8.71
C THR A 331 2.66 -11.17 -7.87
N LEU A 332 3.56 -11.99 -8.41
CA LEU A 332 4.31 -12.93 -7.58
C LEU A 332 5.16 -12.22 -6.51
N GLY A 333 5.69 -11.03 -6.79
CA GLY A 333 6.36 -10.21 -5.77
C GLY A 333 5.40 -9.64 -4.72
N HIS A 334 4.19 -9.27 -5.14
CA HIS A 334 3.09 -8.86 -4.27
C HIS A 334 2.70 -9.99 -3.30
N GLU A 335 2.31 -11.15 -3.84
CA GLU A 335 1.87 -12.30 -3.04
C GLU A 335 3.00 -12.87 -2.16
N PHE A 336 4.25 -12.81 -2.63
CA PHE A 336 5.41 -13.15 -1.80
C PHE A 336 5.54 -12.23 -0.58
N THR A 337 5.21 -10.94 -0.74
CA THR A 337 5.25 -9.99 0.38
C THR A 337 4.22 -10.39 1.44
N HIS A 338 2.99 -10.75 1.05
CA HIS A 338 2.00 -11.27 2.00
C HIS A 338 2.46 -12.53 2.71
N MET A 339 3.03 -13.49 1.96
CA MET A 339 3.59 -14.72 2.52
C MET A 339 4.67 -14.42 3.56
N ALA A 340 5.59 -13.50 3.24
CA ALA A 340 6.66 -13.11 4.14
C ALA A 340 6.15 -12.30 5.33
N ASN A 341 5.19 -11.39 5.17
CA ASN A 341 4.58 -10.66 6.28
C ASN A 341 3.84 -11.61 7.22
N PHE A 342 3.06 -12.57 6.70
CA PHE A 342 2.40 -13.58 7.52
C PHE A 342 3.40 -14.36 8.38
N TYR A 343 4.53 -14.76 7.82
CA TYR A 343 5.57 -15.47 8.56
C TYR A 343 6.36 -14.56 9.52
N GLN A 344 6.96 -13.48 9.02
CA GLN A 344 7.82 -12.59 9.79
C GLN A 344 7.04 -11.84 10.87
N ARG A 345 5.80 -11.43 10.62
CA ARG A 345 5.00 -10.66 11.58
C ARG A 345 4.10 -11.56 12.41
N GLY A 346 3.27 -12.35 11.75
CA GLY A 346 2.32 -13.23 12.42
C GLY A 346 3.02 -14.39 13.14
N VAL A 347 3.70 -15.25 12.40
CA VAL A 347 4.24 -16.51 12.95
C VAL A 347 5.39 -16.28 13.92
N LEU A 348 6.31 -15.37 13.60
CA LEU A 348 7.49 -15.12 14.44
C LEU A 348 7.25 -14.15 15.59
N HIS A 349 6.44 -13.10 15.38
CA HIS A 349 6.25 -12.03 16.37
C HIS A 349 4.87 -12.03 17.04
N GLY A 350 3.87 -12.69 16.45
CA GLY A 350 2.51 -12.83 16.98
C GLY A 350 1.48 -12.00 16.22
N SER A 351 0.19 -12.37 16.32
CA SER A 351 -0.88 -11.77 15.52
C SER A 351 -1.05 -10.26 15.73
N ALA A 352 -0.71 -9.74 16.91
CA ALA A 352 -0.73 -8.31 17.20
C ALA A 352 0.22 -7.47 16.32
N TYR A 353 1.21 -8.08 15.66
CA TYR A 353 2.13 -7.38 14.74
C TYR A 353 1.73 -7.48 13.27
N MET A 354 0.64 -8.19 12.96
CA MET A 354 0.06 -8.20 11.62
C MET A 354 -0.39 -6.79 11.26
N TYR A 355 -0.22 -6.43 9.99
CA TYR A 355 -0.70 -5.15 9.50
C TYR A 355 -2.22 -5.12 9.39
N ASP A 356 -2.79 -3.93 9.53
CA ASP A 356 -4.12 -3.65 8.98
C ASP A 356 -4.07 -3.80 7.46
N THR A 357 -5.18 -4.23 6.86
CA THR A 357 -5.28 -4.54 5.42
C THR A 357 -4.69 -3.45 4.52
N TRP A 358 -4.98 -2.17 4.79
CA TRP A 358 -4.46 -1.07 3.96
C TRP A 358 -2.93 -1.02 3.92
N LEU A 359 -2.25 -1.30 5.04
CA LEU A 359 -0.79 -1.27 5.12
C LEU A 359 -0.18 -2.57 4.57
N GLU A 360 -0.85 -3.70 4.78
CA GLU A 360 -0.50 -4.99 4.17
C GLU A 360 -0.43 -4.86 2.64
N GLU A 361 -1.51 -4.35 2.04
CA GLU A 361 -1.64 -4.12 0.60
C GLU A 361 -0.69 -3.01 0.10
N MET A 362 -0.55 -1.91 0.84
CA MET A 362 0.43 -0.87 0.51
C MET A 362 1.85 -1.45 0.47
N SER A 363 2.19 -2.31 1.44
CA SER A 363 3.52 -2.93 1.51
C SER A 363 3.75 -3.84 0.30
N ALA A 364 2.78 -4.65 -0.09
CA ALA A 364 2.89 -5.56 -1.24
C ALA A 364 2.95 -4.80 -2.58
N MET A 365 2.15 -3.75 -2.77
CA MET A 365 2.25 -2.90 -3.96
C MET A 365 3.54 -2.07 -4.02
N THR A 366 4.12 -1.72 -2.87
CA THR A 366 5.44 -1.07 -2.83
C THR A 366 6.53 -2.05 -3.26
N MET A 367 6.39 -3.35 -2.95
CA MET A 367 7.26 -4.40 -3.48
C MET A 367 7.17 -4.45 -5.00
N GLU A 368 5.95 -4.49 -5.56
CA GLU A 368 5.77 -4.47 -7.02
C GLU A 368 6.54 -3.30 -7.66
N ASP A 369 6.40 -2.10 -7.12
CA ASP A 369 7.07 -0.90 -7.65
C ASP A 369 8.61 -1.02 -7.58
N ALA A 370 9.14 -1.49 -6.45
CA ALA A 370 10.57 -1.71 -6.25
C ALA A 370 11.15 -2.75 -7.21
N LEU A 371 10.40 -3.82 -7.51
CA LEU A 371 10.85 -4.94 -8.32
C LEU A 371 10.63 -4.75 -9.83
N SER A 372 9.54 -4.09 -10.22
CA SER A 372 9.03 -4.08 -11.60
C SER A 372 10.11 -3.76 -12.63
N SER A 373 10.87 -2.67 -12.44
CA SER A 373 11.87 -2.22 -13.41
C SER A 373 13.16 -3.05 -13.39
N GLN A 374 13.41 -3.80 -12.32
CA GLN A 374 14.52 -4.75 -12.23
C GLN A 374 14.27 -6.00 -13.07
N ILE A 375 13.00 -6.35 -13.20
CA ILE A 375 12.51 -7.54 -13.90
C ILE A 375 12.27 -7.22 -15.38
N ASP A 376 11.60 -6.10 -15.65
CA ASP A 376 11.38 -5.54 -16.98
C ASP A 376 11.46 -3.99 -16.91
N PRO A 377 12.52 -3.36 -17.46
CA PRO A 377 12.70 -1.91 -17.42
C PRO A 377 11.57 -1.10 -18.07
N SER A 378 10.78 -1.71 -18.95
CA SER A 378 9.67 -1.06 -19.63
C SER A 378 8.38 -1.04 -18.81
N PHE A 379 8.32 -1.78 -17.70
CA PHE A 379 7.11 -2.02 -16.91
C PHE A 379 7.23 -1.44 -15.49
N ASN A 380 6.18 -0.78 -15.01
CA ASN A 380 6.09 -0.36 -13.61
C ASN A 380 4.63 -0.17 -13.18
N ASN A 381 4.13 -1.00 -12.26
CA ASN A 381 2.72 -1.00 -11.88
C ASN A 381 2.21 0.32 -11.29
N VAL A 382 3.04 1.04 -10.52
CA VAL A 382 2.64 2.36 -10.00
C VAL A 382 2.46 3.37 -11.13
N ARG A 383 3.43 3.47 -12.04
CA ARG A 383 3.38 4.37 -13.21
C ARG A 383 2.25 3.99 -14.18
N ASP A 384 2.08 2.70 -14.43
CA ASP A 384 1.26 2.22 -15.54
C ASP A 384 -0.20 1.94 -15.14
N SER A 385 -0.48 1.74 -13.85
CA SER A 385 -1.81 1.35 -13.35
C SER A 385 -2.25 2.12 -12.10
N ARG A 386 -1.49 2.10 -11.00
CA ARG A 386 -1.99 2.62 -9.70
C ARG A 386 -2.15 4.14 -9.69
N PHE A 387 -1.14 4.87 -10.14
CA PHE A 387 -1.17 6.33 -10.20
C PHE A 387 -2.27 6.88 -11.14
N PRO A 388 -2.39 6.41 -12.41
CA PRO A 388 -3.50 6.84 -13.26
C PRO A 388 -4.88 6.47 -12.71
N ALA A 389 -5.03 5.32 -12.04
CA ALA A 389 -6.31 4.95 -11.43
C ALA A 389 -6.63 5.82 -10.20
N TRP A 390 -5.64 6.19 -9.39
CA TRP A 390 -5.83 7.09 -8.25
C TRP A 390 -6.25 8.50 -8.70
N LEU A 391 -5.69 9.01 -9.81
CA LEU A 391 -6.12 10.27 -10.43
C LEU A 391 -7.57 10.26 -10.95
N GLN A 392 -8.22 9.10 -10.99
CA GLN A 392 -9.62 8.95 -11.39
C GLN A 392 -10.56 8.73 -10.18
N SER A 393 -10.04 8.59 -8.96
CA SER A 393 -10.84 8.33 -7.76
C SER A 393 -11.43 9.61 -7.16
N ALA A 394 -12.20 9.46 -6.06
CA ALA A 394 -12.77 10.59 -5.34
C ALA A 394 -11.74 11.46 -4.59
N TYR A 395 -10.49 10.99 -4.42
CA TYR A 395 -9.41 11.53 -3.57
C TYR A 395 -9.72 11.63 -2.06
N ASP A 396 -10.94 12.02 -1.69
CA ASP A 396 -11.37 12.18 -0.31
C ASP A 396 -11.81 10.83 0.28
N CYS A 397 -10.84 9.93 0.36
CA CYS A 397 -11.00 8.57 0.82
C CYS A 397 -10.17 8.38 2.09
N SER A 398 -10.72 7.66 3.07
CA SER A 398 -9.94 7.33 4.26
C SER A 398 -8.82 6.35 3.87
N LEU A 399 -7.56 6.71 4.12
CA LEU A 399 -6.42 5.84 3.80
C LEU A 399 -6.52 4.49 4.51
N THR A 400 -7.06 4.47 5.72
CA THR A 400 -7.14 3.26 6.56
C THR A 400 -8.38 2.41 6.29
N ALA A 401 -9.33 2.89 5.48
CA ALA A 401 -10.51 2.15 5.08
C ALA A 401 -10.28 1.52 3.69
N PHE A 402 -9.58 0.39 3.66
CA PHE A 402 -9.26 -0.29 2.41
C PHE A 402 -10.49 -0.97 1.80
N ASP A 403 -10.80 -0.64 0.55
CA ASP A 403 -11.81 -1.33 -0.24
C ASP A 403 -11.14 -2.03 -1.44
N PRO A 404 -11.17 -3.37 -1.53
CA PRO A 404 -10.55 -4.08 -2.64
C PRO A 404 -11.29 -3.91 -3.98
N SER A 405 -12.53 -3.42 -3.98
CA SER A 405 -13.29 -3.18 -5.22
C SER A 405 -12.66 -2.06 -6.04
N LEU A 406 -12.33 -2.35 -7.30
CA LEU A 406 -11.77 -1.39 -8.24
C LEU A 406 -12.85 -0.48 -8.86
N SER A 407 -14.12 -0.88 -8.76
CA SER A 407 -15.29 -0.08 -9.16
C SER A 407 -15.82 0.85 -8.06
N SER A 408 -15.31 0.70 -6.83
CA SER A 408 -15.56 1.63 -5.72
C SER A 408 -15.09 3.05 -6.04
N SER A 409 -15.75 4.07 -5.49
CA SER A 409 -15.28 5.46 -5.59
C SER A 409 -13.99 5.71 -4.79
N CYS A 410 -13.71 4.83 -3.82
CA CYS A 410 -12.52 4.86 -2.97
C CYS A 410 -11.75 3.54 -3.04
N PRO A 411 -11.21 3.17 -4.22
CA PRO A 411 -10.57 1.88 -4.40
C PRO A 411 -9.23 1.87 -3.66
N GLY A 412 -9.03 0.87 -2.79
CA GLY A 412 -7.89 0.77 -1.89
C GLY A 412 -6.56 0.57 -2.63
N TYR A 413 -6.54 -0.25 -3.69
CA TYR A 413 -5.30 -0.55 -4.43
C TYR A 413 -4.71 0.70 -5.13
N PRO A 414 -5.45 1.49 -5.93
CA PRO A 414 -4.92 2.72 -6.51
C PRO A 414 -4.41 3.72 -5.46
N ILE A 415 -5.17 3.91 -4.37
CA ILE A 415 -4.84 4.87 -3.31
C ILE A 415 -3.56 4.46 -2.60
N SER A 416 -3.55 3.25 -2.03
CA SER A 416 -2.43 2.75 -1.23
C SER A 416 -1.18 2.52 -2.08
N GLY A 417 -1.32 1.94 -3.28
CA GLY A 417 -0.20 1.72 -4.20
C GLY A 417 0.44 3.02 -4.67
N SER A 418 -0.36 4.06 -4.91
CA SER A 418 0.16 5.38 -5.28
C SER A 418 0.92 6.03 -4.13
N LEU A 419 0.39 5.95 -2.89
CA LEU A 419 1.11 6.43 -1.71
C LEU A 419 2.41 5.66 -1.49
N GLY A 420 2.38 4.32 -1.54
CA GLY A 420 3.57 3.47 -1.40
C GLY A 420 4.67 3.84 -2.40
N GLY A 421 4.31 4.01 -3.67
CA GLY A 421 5.26 4.46 -4.70
C GLY A 421 5.78 5.89 -4.51
N PHE A 422 4.97 6.78 -3.93
CA PHE A 422 5.43 8.12 -3.54
C PHE A 422 6.49 8.01 -2.44
N LEU A 423 6.17 7.32 -1.35
CA LEU A 423 7.06 7.15 -0.20
C LEU A 423 8.37 6.46 -0.58
N LEU A 424 8.32 5.45 -1.46
CA LEU A 424 9.52 4.78 -1.96
C LEU A 424 10.43 5.74 -2.73
N ARG A 425 9.88 6.64 -3.55
CA ARG A 425 10.68 7.65 -4.27
C ARG A 425 11.24 8.72 -3.34
N GLN A 426 10.50 9.13 -2.30
CA GLN A 426 10.97 10.14 -1.35
C GLN A 426 12.02 9.60 -0.36
N TYR A 427 11.83 8.38 0.15
CA TYR A 427 12.63 7.86 1.27
C TYR A 427 13.46 6.61 0.95
N GLY A 428 13.15 5.90 -0.14
CA GLY A 428 13.98 4.82 -0.69
C GLY A 428 13.81 3.46 -0.05
N VAL A 429 14.59 2.49 -0.55
CA VAL A 429 14.45 1.11 -0.10
C VAL A 429 14.88 0.90 1.35
N ALA A 430 15.70 1.79 1.91
CA ALA A 430 16.05 1.75 3.33
C ALA A 430 14.83 2.03 4.22
N TYR A 431 14.01 3.04 3.86
CA TYR A 431 12.73 3.29 4.50
C TYR A 431 11.79 2.09 4.36
N TYR A 432 11.69 1.54 3.15
CA TYR A 432 10.77 0.43 2.89
C TYR A 432 11.19 -0.84 3.66
N ARG A 433 12.49 -1.15 3.71
CA ARG A 433 13.03 -2.22 4.57
C ARG A 433 12.73 -1.96 6.05
N ASN A 434 12.89 -0.70 6.51
CA ASN A 434 12.51 -0.34 7.88
C ASN A 434 11.02 -0.63 8.12
N LEU A 435 10.11 -0.19 7.24
CA LEU A 435 8.69 -0.49 7.36
C LEU A 435 8.45 -2.00 7.53
N LEU A 436 9.00 -2.81 6.62
CA LEU A 436 8.80 -4.26 6.60
C LEU A 436 9.37 -4.98 7.83
N GLN A 437 10.49 -4.51 8.39
CA GLN A 437 11.23 -5.21 9.46
C GLN A 437 11.11 -4.53 10.84
N ASN A 438 10.30 -3.48 10.96
CA ASN A 438 10.10 -2.75 12.20
C ASN A 438 8.90 -3.32 12.98
N PHE A 439 9.16 -3.67 14.24
CA PHE A 439 8.22 -4.24 15.20
C PHE A 439 8.07 -3.35 16.44
N SER A 440 8.38 -2.05 16.33
CA SER A 440 8.27 -1.10 17.44
C SER A 440 6.83 -0.71 17.80
N ALA A 441 5.89 -0.98 16.92
CA ALA A 441 4.47 -0.68 17.09
C ALA A 441 3.60 -1.78 16.45
N THR A 442 2.43 -1.98 17.03
CA THR A 442 1.36 -2.86 16.52
C THR A 442 0.30 -2.10 15.74
N ASP A 443 0.20 -0.78 15.93
CA ASP A 443 -0.67 0.09 15.14
C ASP A 443 -0.02 0.45 13.81
N SER A 444 -0.70 0.14 12.70
CA SER A 444 -0.16 0.30 11.34
C SER A 444 0.17 1.75 10.99
N ALA A 445 -0.68 2.70 11.39
CA ALA A 445 -0.46 4.12 11.11
C ALA A 445 0.76 4.66 11.87
N THR A 446 0.91 4.27 13.13
CA THR A 446 2.07 4.58 13.97
C THR A 446 3.34 3.97 13.40
N LEU A 447 3.28 2.71 12.96
CA LEU A 447 4.44 2.04 12.37
C LEU A 447 4.87 2.70 11.06
N LEU A 448 3.93 3.04 10.17
CA LEU A 448 4.22 3.77 8.95
C LEU A 448 4.82 5.14 9.25
N ASN A 449 4.28 5.86 10.24
CA ASN A 449 4.83 7.14 10.69
C ASN A 449 6.28 6.98 11.18
N ASN A 450 6.58 5.96 12.00
CA ASN A 450 7.92 5.69 12.49
C ASN A 450 8.90 5.41 11.34
N ALA A 451 8.47 4.62 10.34
CA ALA A 451 9.29 4.35 9.17
C ALA A 451 9.56 5.63 8.36
N ILE A 452 8.53 6.46 8.11
CA ILE A 452 8.67 7.74 7.41
C ILE A 452 9.70 8.64 8.13
N GLN A 453 9.62 8.73 9.46
CA GLN A 453 10.56 9.51 10.26
C GLN A 453 11.99 8.96 10.19
N ALA A 454 12.15 7.63 10.24
CA ALA A 454 13.45 6.99 10.07
C ALA A 454 14.04 7.23 8.66
N GLY A 455 13.18 7.40 7.64
CA GLY A 455 13.56 7.78 6.28
C GLY A 455 13.85 9.28 6.08
N GLY A 456 13.74 10.11 7.12
CA GLY A 456 13.97 11.56 7.08
C GLY A 456 12.72 12.41 6.79
N GLY A 457 11.53 11.80 6.72
CA GLY A 457 10.26 12.52 6.65
C GLY A 457 9.82 13.08 8.01
N THR A 458 8.82 13.96 8.02
CA THR A 458 8.34 14.59 9.27
C THR A 458 7.30 13.74 9.99
N SER A 459 6.24 13.34 9.29
CA SER A 459 5.16 12.50 9.81
C SER A 459 4.33 11.89 8.68
N LEU A 460 3.46 10.94 9.00
CA LEU A 460 2.48 10.41 8.05
C LEU A 460 1.57 11.52 7.48
N GLY A 461 1.05 12.40 8.34
CA GLY A 461 0.18 13.50 7.91
C GLY A 461 0.88 14.49 6.97
N ASP A 462 2.16 14.81 7.21
CA ASP A 462 2.96 15.64 6.29
C ASP A 462 3.21 14.91 4.97
N ALA A 463 3.56 13.63 5.01
CA ALA A 463 3.79 12.84 3.81
C ALA A 463 2.53 12.73 2.94
N VAL A 464 1.36 12.55 3.53
CA VAL A 464 0.05 12.55 2.84
C VAL A 464 -0.23 13.92 2.22
N ALA A 465 0.03 15.02 2.93
CA ALA A 465 -0.18 16.37 2.40
C ALA A 465 0.77 16.69 1.23
N ARG A 466 2.02 16.22 1.28
CA ARG A 466 2.98 16.31 0.18
C ARG A 466 2.57 15.44 -1.00
N TRP A 467 2.17 14.19 -0.74
CA TRP A 467 1.68 13.27 -1.75
C TRP A 467 0.48 13.86 -2.50
N GLY A 468 -0.47 14.46 -1.79
CA GLY A 468 -1.66 15.08 -2.41
C GLY A 468 -1.35 16.20 -3.40
N THR A 469 -0.19 16.87 -3.28
CA THR A 469 0.24 17.85 -4.30
C THR A 469 0.43 17.22 -5.69
N ALA A 470 0.65 15.90 -5.79
CA ALA A 470 0.76 15.21 -7.06
C ALA A 470 -0.53 15.22 -7.89
N ILE A 471 -1.70 15.48 -7.28
CA ILE A 471 -2.96 15.73 -8.00
C ILE A 471 -2.84 16.95 -8.91
N ALA A 472 -1.96 17.91 -8.59
CA ALA A 472 -1.67 19.03 -9.48
C ALA A 472 -0.88 18.63 -10.75
N LEU A 473 -0.56 17.35 -10.93
CA LEU A 473 0.21 16.80 -12.06
C LEU A 473 1.63 17.35 -12.14
N LEU A 474 2.32 17.32 -11.00
CA LEU A 474 3.67 17.84 -10.88
C LEU A 474 4.66 17.16 -11.84
N PRO A 475 5.49 17.91 -12.58
CA PRO A 475 6.51 17.36 -13.47
C PRO A 475 7.64 16.73 -12.65
N ALA A 476 7.98 15.47 -12.89
CA ALA A 476 8.91 14.73 -12.03
C ALA A 476 10.34 15.32 -12.03
N ALA A 477 10.82 15.81 -13.17
CA ALA A 477 12.19 16.32 -13.31
C ALA A 477 12.39 17.74 -12.76
N SER A 478 11.32 18.55 -12.71
CA SER A 478 11.38 19.97 -12.36
C SER A 478 10.55 20.34 -11.14
N SER A 479 10.19 19.35 -10.33
CA SER A 479 9.55 19.56 -9.03
C SER A 479 10.60 19.67 -7.91
N PRO A 480 10.29 20.40 -6.82
CA PRO A 480 11.12 20.44 -5.63
C PRO A 480 11.25 19.06 -4.95
N SER A 481 12.37 18.84 -4.27
CA SER A 481 12.58 17.63 -3.46
C SER A 481 11.50 17.48 -2.38
N GLY A 482 11.09 16.25 -2.10
CA GLY A 482 9.98 15.96 -1.17
C GLY A 482 8.59 16.07 -1.79
N PHE A 483 8.50 16.29 -3.10
CA PHE A 483 7.25 16.37 -3.86
C PHE A 483 7.35 15.58 -5.16
N ALA A 484 6.23 15.40 -5.86
CA ALA A 484 6.11 14.62 -7.10
C ALA A 484 6.62 13.16 -6.97
N TYR A 485 6.87 12.51 -8.11
CA TYR A 485 7.36 11.14 -8.20
C TYR A 485 8.66 11.10 -9.02
N PRO A 486 9.80 11.56 -8.47
CA PRO A 486 11.07 11.52 -9.17
C PRO A 486 11.52 10.07 -9.41
N ALA A 487 12.39 9.87 -10.39
CA ALA A 487 13.11 8.60 -10.49
C ALA A 487 14.04 8.47 -9.29
N ARG A 488 14.26 7.24 -8.82
CA ARG A 488 15.19 6.97 -7.72
C ARG A 488 15.98 5.71 -8.01
N THR A 489 17.28 5.76 -7.73
CA THR A 489 18.15 4.60 -7.72
C THR A 489 18.94 4.59 -6.42
N ASP A 490 18.78 3.55 -5.61
CA ASP A 490 19.59 3.32 -4.42
C ASP A 490 19.70 1.82 -4.08
N SER A 491 20.81 1.43 -3.45
CA SER A 491 21.06 0.06 -2.95
C SER A 491 20.78 -1.09 -3.94
N GLY A 492 21.02 -0.86 -5.24
CA GLY A 492 20.80 -1.85 -6.30
C GLY A 492 19.36 -1.89 -6.85
N PHE A 493 18.47 -1.04 -6.34
CA PHE A 493 17.11 -0.86 -6.84
C PHE A 493 17.02 0.44 -7.63
N SER A 494 16.21 0.42 -8.67
CA SER A 494 15.80 1.58 -9.45
C SER A 494 14.30 1.58 -9.59
N VAL A 495 13.68 2.74 -9.44
CA VAL A 495 12.27 2.98 -9.70
C VAL A 495 12.14 4.17 -10.66
N PRO A 496 11.35 4.05 -11.74
CA PRO A 496 11.22 5.11 -12.72
C PRO A 496 10.44 6.29 -12.15
N ALA A 497 10.64 7.47 -12.74
CA ALA A 497 9.80 8.63 -12.45
C ALA A 497 8.35 8.39 -12.91
N VAL A 498 7.40 9.02 -12.23
CA VAL A 498 6.02 9.17 -12.70
C VAL A 498 5.81 10.65 -13.03
N ASN A 499 5.80 10.97 -14.32
CA ASN A 499 5.70 12.36 -14.77
C ASN A 499 4.25 12.81 -14.85
N GLY A 500 3.79 13.58 -13.86
CA GLY A 500 2.40 14.03 -13.73
C GLY A 500 1.75 14.56 -15.01
N PRO A 501 2.40 15.45 -15.80
CA PRO A 501 1.81 15.99 -17.02
C PRO A 501 1.36 14.94 -18.06
N ASN A 502 1.97 13.76 -18.05
CA ASN A 502 1.59 12.65 -18.95
C ASN A 502 0.17 12.13 -18.68
N TYR A 503 -0.38 12.39 -17.48
CA TYR A 503 -1.65 11.86 -16.98
C TYR A 503 -2.78 12.92 -17.01
N SER A 504 -2.57 14.04 -17.70
CA SER A 504 -3.56 15.12 -17.80
C SER A 504 -4.92 14.68 -18.33
N GLY A 505 -4.95 13.72 -19.26
CA GLY A 505 -6.19 13.12 -19.78
C GLY A 505 -6.87 12.12 -18.84
N GLN A 506 -6.21 11.71 -17.77
CA GLN A 506 -6.72 10.72 -16.80
C GLN A 506 -7.10 11.35 -15.46
N ARG A 507 -6.81 12.64 -15.25
CA ARG A 507 -7.15 13.29 -13.98
C ARG A 507 -8.61 13.74 -13.95
N SER A 508 -9.38 13.15 -13.06
CA SER A 508 -10.70 13.63 -12.65
C SER A 508 -10.58 14.69 -11.57
N MET A 509 -11.49 15.66 -11.54
CA MET A 509 -11.58 16.68 -10.48
C MET A 509 -12.96 16.64 -9.83
N PRO A 510 -13.07 16.89 -8.52
CA PRO A 510 -14.36 16.86 -7.84
C PRO A 510 -15.35 17.89 -8.39
N SER A 511 -16.60 17.46 -8.57
CA SER A 511 -17.72 18.34 -8.96
C SER A 511 -18.53 18.87 -7.78
N SER A 512 -18.28 18.36 -6.57
CA SER A 512 -18.96 18.75 -5.33
C SER A 512 -18.01 18.72 -4.15
N VAL A 513 -18.25 19.58 -3.17
CA VAL A 513 -17.49 19.59 -1.90
C VAL A 513 -18.08 18.52 -0.98
N PRO A 514 -17.26 17.59 -0.43
CA PRO A 514 -17.73 16.59 0.51
C PRO A 514 -18.15 17.26 1.83
N ALA A 515 -18.98 16.59 2.63
CA ALA A 515 -19.36 17.10 3.95
C ALA A 515 -18.21 17.07 4.96
N THR A 516 -17.30 16.11 4.80
CA THR A 516 -16.15 15.88 5.69
C THR A 516 -14.94 15.51 4.85
N LEU A 517 -13.76 16.00 5.22
CA LEU A 517 -12.48 15.52 4.72
C LEU A 517 -12.08 14.26 5.51
N GLN A 518 -12.07 13.11 4.85
CA GLN A 518 -11.81 11.79 5.45
C GLN A 518 -10.42 11.70 6.09
N GLY A 519 -10.21 10.73 6.98
CA GLY A 519 -8.92 10.50 7.64
C GLY A 519 -7.80 10.25 6.64
N TYR A 520 -6.77 11.09 6.64
CA TYR A 520 -5.73 11.10 5.59
C TYR A 520 -6.23 11.30 4.15
N GLY A 521 -7.49 11.70 3.97
CA GLY A 521 -8.12 12.00 2.68
C GLY A 521 -7.69 13.35 2.12
N GLN A 522 -7.97 13.56 0.83
CA GLN A 522 -7.55 14.75 0.09
C GLN A 522 -8.69 15.33 -0.73
N PHE A 523 -8.73 16.66 -0.84
CA PHE A 523 -9.71 17.34 -1.69
C PHE A 523 -9.03 18.42 -2.53
N PRO A 524 -8.85 18.19 -3.85
CA PRO A 524 -8.24 19.15 -4.75
C PRO A 524 -9.26 20.18 -5.25
N VAL A 525 -8.83 21.43 -5.39
CA VAL A 525 -9.64 22.53 -5.90
C VAL A 525 -8.84 23.38 -6.88
N ALA A 526 -9.32 23.42 -8.13
CA ALA A 526 -8.72 24.26 -9.16
C ALA A 526 -9.17 25.72 -9.02
N ARG A 527 -8.21 26.64 -9.19
CA ARG A 527 -8.45 28.09 -9.33
C ARG A 527 -8.14 28.60 -10.73
N GLY A 528 -7.66 27.73 -11.62
CA GLY A 528 -7.27 28.05 -12.98
C GLY A 528 -6.04 28.95 -13.04
N THR A 529 -5.83 29.54 -14.21
CA THR A 529 -4.70 30.43 -14.49
C THR A 529 -4.87 31.81 -13.85
N LYS A 530 -3.80 32.34 -13.25
CA LYS A 530 -3.76 33.66 -12.61
C LYS A 530 -2.61 34.53 -13.13
N ILE A 531 -2.85 35.84 -13.17
CA ILE A 531 -1.90 36.89 -13.53
C ILE A 531 -1.89 37.94 -12.41
N GLY A 532 -0.73 38.50 -12.09
CA GLY A 532 -0.54 39.45 -11.01
C GLY A 532 -0.48 38.75 -9.65
N THR A 533 -1.52 38.90 -8.85
CA THR A 533 -1.61 38.35 -7.50
C THR A 533 -2.81 37.43 -7.37
N TYR A 534 -2.57 36.20 -6.89
CA TYR A 534 -3.64 35.34 -6.40
C TYR A 534 -3.91 35.67 -4.94
N SER A 535 -5.17 35.97 -4.59
CA SER A 535 -5.57 36.29 -3.22
C SER A 535 -6.93 35.65 -2.88
N GLU A 536 -7.00 34.99 -1.72
CA GLU A 536 -8.21 34.34 -1.20
C GLU A 536 -8.07 34.14 0.31
N THR A 537 -9.17 34.27 1.06
CA THR A 537 -9.21 33.77 2.44
C THR A 537 -9.72 32.33 2.41
N ILE A 538 -8.85 31.37 2.71
CA ILE A 538 -9.21 29.96 2.80
C ILE A 538 -9.54 29.60 4.24
N THR A 539 -10.38 28.59 4.45
CA THR A 539 -10.56 27.96 5.76
C THR A 539 -9.78 26.65 5.77
N VAL A 540 -8.83 26.50 6.69
CA VAL A 540 -8.08 25.26 6.91
C VAL A 540 -8.81 24.45 7.99
N PRO A 541 -9.32 23.24 7.71
CA PRO A 541 -9.95 22.38 8.72
C PRO A 541 -9.01 22.10 9.90
N ALA A 542 -9.56 21.64 11.02
CA ALA A 542 -8.75 21.15 12.13
C ALA A 542 -7.83 20.00 11.68
N TYR A 543 -6.66 19.88 12.28
CA TYR A 543 -5.68 18.80 12.01
C TYR A 543 -5.41 18.54 10.51
N SER A 544 -5.40 19.60 9.70
CA SER A 544 -5.33 19.51 8.24
C SER A 544 -4.36 20.54 7.68
N ALA A 545 -3.93 20.33 6.44
CA ALA A 545 -3.15 21.28 5.68
C ALA A 545 -3.86 21.66 4.37
N VAL A 546 -3.65 22.90 3.91
CA VAL A 546 -3.98 23.30 2.55
C VAL A 546 -2.70 23.65 1.82
N SER A 547 -2.33 22.84 0.83
CA SER A 547 -1.21 23.11 -0.06
C SER A 547 -1.68 23.97 -1.24
N ILE A 548 -1.00 25.09 -1.50
CA ILE A 548 -1.23 25.95 -2.67
C ILE A 548 -0.10 25.70 -3.67
N VAL A 549 -0.45 25.05 -4.78
CA VAL A 549 0.48 24.70 -5.85
C VAL A 549 0.34 25.68 -7.00
N VAL A 550 1.47 26.25 -7.44
CA VAL A 550 1.59 27.20 -8.55
C VAL A 550 2.58 26.65 -9.58
N GLN A 551 2.14 26.50 -10.82
CA GLN A 551 2.96 26.00 -11.93
C GLN A 551 2.59 26.63 -13.27
#